data_AF-A0A414ZT32-F1
#
_entry.id   AF-A0A414ZT32-F1
#
_cell.length_a   1.000
_cell.length_b   1.000
_cell.length_c   1.000
_cell.angle_alpha   90.00
_cell.angle_beta   90.00
_cell.angle_gamma   90.00
#
_symmetry.space_group_name_H-M   'P 1'
#
loop_
_entity.id
_entity.type
_entity.pdbx_description
1 polymer ?
#
loop_
_entity_poly.entity_id
_entity_poly.type
_entity_poly.pdbx_seq_one_letter_code
_entity_poly.pdbx_strand_id
1 'polypeptide(L)'
;MRFLEQTKAIFQLPNVIVVYSTDIVQLSRSLEGVYGSHFSGRAYLERFYDKRIELQRIMPLDYLEFKGLRVNRGHPFIDIIGELLDYKNASCRALNRLFDQIRSIFEFIYISPFYSYRTAEVFPKFALLPVLIVLSYYEPEQWYEVKCGRSFSCVYNLASHSERFINQLDSSIIEINESTSDESLISEKSRRAFVEGVCALIYIGKLNDPRVEAVNKGSFLFANTFADVFFTLRVQD
;
A
#
# COMPACT_ATOMS: atom_id res chain seq x y z
N MET A 1 9.92 26.73 22.31
CA MET A 1 9.04 26.82 23.50
C MET A 1 8.69 28.24 23.96
N ARG A 2 9.21 29.32 23.37
CA ARG A 2 8.72 30.67 23.65
C ARG A 2 7.31 30.95 23.09
N PHE A 3 6.88 30.21 22.06
CA PHE A 3 5.66 30.51 21.32
C PHE A 3 4.36 30.36 22.12
N LEU A 4 4.14 29.26 22.85
CA LEU A 4 2.90 29.03 23.64
C LEU A 4 2.78 29.99 24.83
N GLU A 5 3.88 30.29 25.50
CA GLU A 5 3.89 31.27 26.60
C GLU A 5 3.70 32.71 26.07
N GLN A 6 4.31 33.05 24.92
CA GLN A 6 4.16 34.37 24.30
C GLN A 6 2.78 34.58 23.66
N THR A 7 2.13 33.53 23.18
CA THR A 7 0.77 33.60 22.61
C THR A 7 -0.34 33.54 23.67
N LYS A 8 0.01 33.36 24.95
CA LYS A 8 -0.95 33.30 26.06
C LYS A 8 -1.86 34.53 26.15
N ALA A 9 -1.32 35.71 25.84
CA ALA A 9 -2.09 36.94 25.79
C ALA A 9 -3.16 36.93 24.68
N ILE A 10 -2.90 36.25 23.56
CA ILE A 10 -3.83 36.15 22.42
C ILE A 10 -5.02 35.25 22.77
N PHE A 11 -4.79 34.17 23.53
CA PHE A 11 -5.87 33.28 24.00
C PHE A 11 -6.85 33.95 24.98
N GLN A 12 -6.50 35.11 25.55
CA GLN A 12 -7.33 35.82 26.54
C GLN A 12 -8.09 37.02 25.95
N LEU A 13 -7.95 37.31 24.66
CA LEU A 13 -8.64 38.43 24.03
C LEU A 13 -10.14 38.11 23.84
N PRO A 14 -11.06 38.95 24.35
CA PRO A 14 -12.50 38.62 24.43
C PRO A 14 -13.21 38.50 23.07
N ASN A 15 -12.60 39.01 22.00
CA ASN A 15 -13.16 39.02 20.64
C ASN A 15 -12.33 38.20 19.64
N VAL A 16 -11.46 37.32 20.14
CA VAL A 16 -10.58 36.48 19.31
C VAL A 16 -10.82 35.02 19.64
N ILE A 17 -11.14 34.23 18.62
CA ILE A 17 -11.16 32.77 18.71
C ILE A 17 -9.88 32.25 18.07
N VAL A 18 -9.06 31.54 18.85
CA VAL A 18 -7.83 30.94 18.34
C VAL A 18 -8.09 29.47 18.00
N VAL A 19 -7.83 29.12 16.74
CA VAL A 19 -7.89 27.73 16.26
C VAL A 19 -6.50 27.31 15.84
N TYR A 20 -6.02 26.18 16.37
CA TYR A 20 -4.75 25.58 16.00
C TYR A 20 -4.89 24.07 15.88
N SER A 21 -4.00 23.46 15.10
CA SER A 21 -3.94 22.02 14.89
C SER A 21 -2.54 21.50 15.18
N THR A 22 -2.45 20.42 15.94
CA THR A 22 -1.18 19.78 16.31
C THR A 22 -1.42 18.31 16.62
N ASP A 23 -0.38 17.48 16.45
CA ASP A 23 -0.33 16.18 17.10
C ASP A 23 -0.11 16.39 18.60
N ILE A 24 -1.16 16.15 19.39
CA ILE A 24 -1.14 16.38 20.83
C ILE A 24 -0.20 15.41 21.56
N VAL A 25 -0.02 14.19 21.04
CA VAL A 25 0.83 13.17 21.65
C VAL A 25 2.28 13.53 21.46
N GLN A 26 2.67 13.92 20.24
CA GLN A 26 4.02 14.37 19.95
C GLN A 26 4.37 15.66 20.73
N LEU A 27 3.42 16.59 20.81
CA LEU A 27 3.62 17.82 21.58
C LEU A 27 3.74 17.55 23.09
N SER A 28 2.93 16.66 23.66
CA SER A 28 3.03 16.24 25.07
C SER A 28 4.39 15.64 25.39
N ARG A 29 4.85 14.69 24.56
CA ARG A 29 6.18 14.06 24.72
C ARG A 29 7.32 15.06 24.60
N SER A 30 7.18 16.05 23.70
CA SER A 30 8.15 17.13 23.56
C SER A 30 8.21 18.01 24.81
N LEU A 31 7.07 18.22 25.49
CA LEU A 31 7.01 18.94 26.76
C LEU A 31 7.65 18.13 27.90
N GLU A 32 7.34 16.84 28.01
CA GLU A 32 7.95 15.92 28.97
C GLU A 32 9.48 15.87 28.81
N GLY A 33 10.00 15.86 27.58
CA GLY A 33 11.43 15.89 27.33
C GLY A 33 12.13 17.18 27.79
N VAL A 34 11.43 18.32 27.83
CA VAL A 34 12.00 19.60 28.27
C VAL A 34 11.82 19.85 29.76
N TYR A 35 10.65 19.51 30.31
CA TYR A 35 10.32 19.77 31.72
C TYR A 35 10.62 18.59 32.66
N GLY A 36 11.02 17.44 32.10
CA GLY A 36 11.43 16.25 32.85
C GLY A 36 10.36 15.15 32.87
N SER A 37 10.79 13.93 33.16
CA SER A 37 9.97 12.70 33.12
C SER A 37 8.77 12.69 34.08
N HIS A 38 8.76 13.56 35.09
CA HIS A 38 7.65 13.70 36.03
C HIS A 38 6.63 14.78 35.62
N PHE A 39 6.90 15.52 34.53
CA PHE A 39 6.01 16.55 34.04
C PHE A 39 4.86 15.93 33.24
N SER A 40 3.61 16.28 33.54
CA SER A 40 2.47 15.85 32.74
C SER A 40 2.23 16.80 31.57
N GLY A 41 2.83 16.50 30.41
CA GLY A 41 2.66 17.31 29.20
C GLY A 41 1.20 17.45 28.78
N ARG A 42 0.43 16.37 28.91
CA ARG A 42 -0.99 16.33 28.54
C ARG A 42 -1.85 17.23 29.42
N ALA A 43 -1.71 17.16 30.74
CA ALA A 43 -2.44 18.02 31.67
C ALA A 43 -2.06 19.50 31.52
N TYR A 44 -0.82 19.78 31.11
CA TYR A 44 -0.40 21.14 30.79
C TYR A 44 -1.08 21.68 29.53
N LEU A 45 -1.17 20.88 28.46
CA LEU A 45 -1.78 21.28 27.19
C LEU A 45 -3.28 21.56 27.28
N GLU A 46 -4.00 20.87 28.18
CA GLU A 46 -5.43 21.11 28.43
C GLU A 46 -5.76 22.55 28.86
N ARG A 47 -4.77 23.31 29.32
CA ARG A 47 -4.94 24.72 29.72
C ARG A 47 -5.00 25.69 28.54
N PHE A 48 -4.73 25.23 27.32
CA PHE A 48 -4.62 26.06 26.12
C PHE A 48 -5.81 25.92 25.15
N TYR A 49 -6.84 25.16 25.49
CA TYR A 49 -8.03 25.01 24.67
C TYR A 49 -9.28 24.78 25.52
N ASP A 50 -10.38 25.44 25.17
CA ASP A 50 -11.70 25.16 25.77
C ASP A 50 -12.38 23.97 25.11
N LYS A 51 -12.07 23.73 23.83
CA LYS A 51 -12.65 22.66 23.02
C LYS A 51 -11.56 21.93 22.25
N ARG A 52 -11.70 20.62 22.19
CA ARG A 52 -10.83 19.73 21.42
C ARG A 52 -11.66 19.00 20.38
N ILE A 53 -11.19 19.03 19.14
CA ILE A 53 -11.76 18.27 18.02
C ILE A 53 -10.68 17.30 17.56
N GLU A 54 -10.97 16.01 17.59
CA GLU A 54 -10.10 14.99 17.04
C GLU A 54 -10.49 14.73 15.58
N LEU A 55 -9.49 14.74 14.69
CA LEU A 55 -9.71 14.33 13.31
C LEU A 55 -9.92 12.82 13.27
N GLN A 56 -10.99 12.40 12.61
CA GLN A 56 -11.29 10.98 12.43
C GLN A 56 -10.25 10.33 11.50
N ARG A 57 -10.05 9.03 11.71
CA ARG A 57 -9.27 8.21 10.78
C ARG A 57 -9.92 8.30 9.40
N ILE A 58 -9.07 8.47 8.40
CA ILE A 58 -9.48 8.53 7.01
C ILE A 58 -9.49 7.12 6.45
N MET A 59 -10.58 6.76 5.79
CA MET A 59 -10.66 5.54 5.01
C MET A 59 -9.95 5.77 3.67
N PRO A 60 -8.89 5.02 3.33
CA PRO A 60 -8.06 5.30 2.15
C PRO A 60 -8.85 5.39 0.84
N LEU A 61 -9.76 4.44 0.59
CA LEU A 61 -10.56 4.42 -0.64
C LEU A 61 -11.52 5.60 -0.71
N ASP A 62 -12.19 5.95 0.38
CA ASP A 62 -13.13 7.08 0.40
C ASP A 62 -12.39 8.41 0.12
N TYR A 63 -11.16 8.56 0.63
CA TYR A 63 -10.32 9.73 0.33
C TYR A 63 -9.86 9.77 -1.12
N LEU A 64 -9.41 8.64 -1.67
CA LEU A 64 -8.99 8.56 -3.07
C LEU A 64 -10.18 8.81 -4.01
N GLU A 65 -11.36 8.30 -3.68
CA GLU A 65 -12.62 8.56 -4.38
C GLU A 65 -12.96 10.05 -4.36
N PHE A 66 -12.91 10.68 -3.17
CA PHE A 66 -13.10 12.12 -3.02
C PHE A 66 -12.10 12.93 -3.86
N LYS A 67 -10.85 12.46 -3.97
CA LYS A 67 -9.82 13.08 -4.81
C LYS A 67 -10.06 12.90 -6.32
N GLY A 68 -11.06 12.11 -6.72
CA GLY A 68 -11.43 11.88 -8.12
C GLY A 68 -10.91 10.56 -8.70
N LEU A 69 -10.39 9.64 -7.87
CA LEU A 69 -10.10 8.29 -8.33
C LEU A 69 -11.42 7.57 -8.60
N ARG A 70 -11.53 6.93 -9.77
CA ARG A 70 -12.67 6.05 -10.04
C ARG A 70 -12.54 4.79 -9.19
N VAL A 71 -13.28 4.74 -8.09
CA VAL A 71 -13.31 3.56 -7.21
C VAL A 71 -14.38 2.60 -7.73
N ASN A 72 -14.00 1.70 -8.62
CA ASN A 72 -14.85 0.58 -9.03
C ASN A 72 -14.75 -0.52 -7.97
N ARG A 73 -15.53 -0.41 -6.89
CA ARG A 73 -15.50 -1.38 -5.78
C ARG A 73 -15.77 -2.80 -6.32
N GLY A 74 -14.96 -3.77 -5.89
CA GLY A 74 -14.99 -5.13 -6.43
C GLY A 74 -13.93 -5.38 -7.52
N HIS A 75 -13.28 -4.34 -8.04
CA HIS A 75 -12.14 -4.52 -8.93
C HIS A 75 -10.89 -4.87 -8.10
N PRO A 76 -10.22 -6.03 -8.34
CA PRO A 76 -9.14 -6.50 -7.47
C PRO A 76 -8.02 -5.48 -7.25
N PHE A 77 -7.62 -4.76 -8.30
CA PHE A 77 -6.60 -3.70 -8.18
C PHE A 77 -6.94 -2.64 -7.12
N ILE A 78 -8.17 -2.11 -7.14
CA ILE A 78 -8.59 -1.03 -6.26
C ILE A 78 -8.79 -1.54 -4.84
N ASP A 79 -9.43 -2.70 -4.69
CA ASP A 79 -9.70 -3.27 -3.37
C ASP A 79 -8.39 -3.62 -2.65
N ILE A 80 -7.41 -4.21 -3.37
CA ILE A 80 -6.08 -4.52 -2.81
C ILE A 80 -5.32 -3.24 -2.43
N ILE A 81 -5.33 -2.19 -3.26
CA ILE A 81 -4.78 -0.88 -2.88
C ILE A 81 -5.41 -0.38 -1.58
N GLY A 82 -6.74 -0.44 -1.48
CA GLY A 82 -7.49 -0.01 -0.30
C GLY A 82 -7.08 -0.75 0.97
N GLU A 83 -7.08 -2.08 0.93
CA GLU A 83 -6.72 -2.95 2.05
C GLU A 83 -5.28 -2.71 2.52
N LEU A 84 -4.32 -2.62 1.58
CA LEU A 84 -2.92 -2.41 1.93
C LEU A 84 -2.63 -1.01 2.48
N LEU A 85 -3.27 0.02 1.93
CA LEU A 85 -3.18 1.39 2.47
C LEU A 85 -3.83 1.50 3.85
N ASP A 86 -4.91 0.75 4.08
CA ASP A 86 -5.57 0.69 5.38
C ASP A 86 -4.67 -0.01 6.42
N TYR A 87 -4.09 -1.16 6.06
CA TYR A 87 -3.11 -1.87 6.87
C TYR A 87 -1.90 -1.00 7.25
N LYS A 88 -1.40 -0.18 6.31
CA LYS A 88 -0.30 0.77 6.57
C LYS A 88 -0.72 2.03 7.32
N ASN A 89 -1.99 2.17 7.71
CA ASN A 89 -2.55 3.38 8.32
C ASN A 89 -2.22 4.65 7.52
N ALA A 90 -2.49 4.62 6.22
CA ALA A 90 -2.05 5.65 5.29
C ALA A 90 -2.54 7.06 5.66
N SER A 91 -1.62 8.01 5.76
CA SER A 91 -1.93 9.43 5.97
C SER A 91 -2.45 10.10 4.68
N CYS A 92 -3.19 11.20 4.81
CA CYS A 92 -3.53 12.09 3.68
C CYS A 92 -2.32 12.39 2.78
N ARG A 93 -1.15 12.61 3.39
CA ARG A 93 0.07 12.92 2.64
C ARG A 93 0.51 11.74 1.78
N ALA A 94 0.47 10.53 2.33
CA ALA A 94 0.79 9.31 1.58
C ALA A 94 -0.21 9.10 0.44
N LEU A 95 -1.51 9.24 0.73
CA LEU A 95 -2.58 9.10 -0.27
C LEU A 95 -2.41 10.12 -1.41
N ASN A 96 -2.11 11.39 -1.11
CA ASN A 96 -1.84 12.40 -2.12
C ASN A 96 -0.61 12.09 -2.97
N ARG A 97 0.46 11.56 -2.38
CA ARG A 97 1.70 11.20 -3.10
C ARG A 97 1.51 10.01 -4.04
N LEU A 98 0.66 9.06 -3.64
CA LEU A 98 0.37 7.86 -4.43
C LEU A 98 -0.76 8.08 -5.45
N PHE A 99 -1.55 9.16 -5.31
CA PHE A 99 -2.77 9.38 -6.09
C PHE A 99 -2.55 9.34 -7.60
N ASP A 100 -1.62 10.14 -8.12
CA ASP A 100 -1.41 10.25 -9.58
C ASP A 100 -0.92 8.94 -10.18
N GLN A 101 -0.07 8.21 -9.45
CA GLN A 101 0.41 6.89 -9.87
C GLN A 101 -0.73 5.87 -9.89
N ILE A 102 -1.49 5.74 -8.80
CA ILE A 102 -2.63 4.82 -8.72
C ILE A 102 -3.64 5.13 -9.83
N ARG A 103 -3.98 6.41 -10.03
CA ARG A 103 -4.95 6.84 -11.05
C ARG A 103 -4.48 6.50 -12.46
N SER A 104 -3.26 6.87 -12.83
CA SER A 104 -2.74 6.66 -14.18
C SER A 104 -2.65 5.17 -14.52
N ILE A 105 -2.25 4.34 -13.55
CA ILE A 105 -2.16 2.89 -13.71
C ILE A 105 -3.55 2.28 -13.86
N PHE A 106 -4.49 2.69 -13.01
CA PHE A 106 -5.85 2.17 -13.06
C PHE A 106 -6.56 2.57 -14.37
N GLU A 107 -6.35 3.80 -14.85
CA GLU A 107 -6.83 4.23 -16.18
C GLU A 107 -6.21 3.41 -17.31
N PHE A 108 -4.90 3.15 -17.25
CA PHE A 108 -4.22 2.31 -18.24
C PHE A 108 -4.79 0.89 -18.26
N ILE A 109 -4.98 0.28 -17.08
CA ILE A 109 -5.61 -1.04 -16.93
C ILE A 109 -7.01 -1.06 -17.56
N TYR A 110 -7.80 -0.01 -17.33
CA TYR A 110 -9.18 0.07 -17.81
C TYR A 110 -9.28 0.23 -19.34
N ILE A 111 -8.35 0.98 -19.95
CA ILE A 111 -8.36 1.28 -21.39
C ILE A 111 -7.68 0.18 -22.21
N SER A 112 -6.73 -0.54 -21.61
CA SER A 112 -6.05 -1.65 -22.28
C SER A 112 -7.03 -2.80 -22.54
N PRO A 113 -7.22 -3.25 -23.79
CA PRO A 113 -8.11 -4.35 -24.10
C PRO A 113 -7.54 -5.66 -23.52
N PHE A 114 -8.12 -6.13 -22.42
CA PHE A 114 -7.78 -7.42 -21.83
C PHE A 114 -8.65 -8.53 -22.40
N TYR A 115 -8.02 -9.48 -23.10
CA TYR A 115 -8.67 -10.66 -23.66
C TYR A 115 -8.33 -11.95 -22.91
N SER A 116 -8.05 -11.86 -21.60
CA SER A 116 -7.80 -13.06 -20.79
C SER A 116 -8.85 -13.23 -19.71
N TYR A 117 -9.49 -14.40 -19.73
CA TYR A 117 -10.39 -14.88 -18.68
C TYR A 117 -9.64 -15.66 -17.60
N ARG A 118 -8.31 -15.83 -17.75
CA ARG A 118 -7.47 -16.61 -16.86
C ARG A 118 -6.97 -15.75 -15.70
N THR A 119 -7.32 -16.14 -14.47
CA THR A 119 -6.95 -15.45 -13.23
C THR A 119 -5.44 -15.34 -13.12
N ALA A 120 -4.74 -16.42 -13.46
CA ALA A 120 -3.28 -16.47 -13.47
C ALA A 120 -2.64 -15.44 -14.41
N GLU A 121 -3.16 -15.23 -15.62
CA GLU A 121 -2.57 -14.30 -16.60
C GLU A 121 -2.72 -12.82 -16.18
N VAL A 122 -3.85 -12.49 -15.55
CA VAL A 122 -4.15 -11.13 -15.08
C VAL A 122 -3.59 -10.84 -13.68
N PHE A 123 -3.17 -11.86 -12.93
CA PHE A 123 -2.65 -11.73 -11.57
C PHE A 123 -1.56 -10.67 -11.42
N PRO A 124 -0.53 -10.58 -12.28
CA PRO A 124 0.52 -9.58 -12.08
C PRO A 124 0.01 -8.14 -12.18
N LYS A 125 -1.02 -7.90 -13.01
CA LYS A 125 -1.59 -6.57 -13.21
C LYS A 125 -2.60 -6.22 -12.14
N PHE A 126 -3.49 -7.15 -11.80
CA PHE A 126 -4.62 -6.84 -10.92
C PHE A 126 -4.33 -7.07 -9.44
N ALA A 127 -3.39 -7.96 -9.10
CA ALA A 127 -3.06 -8.27 -7.70
C ALA A 127 -1.63 -7.88 -7.32
N LEU A 128 -0.64 -8.21 -8.15
CA LEU A 128 0.76 -7.93 -7.80
C LEU A 128 1.10 -6.43 -7.91
N LEU A 129 0.69 -5.76 -8.99
CA LEU A 129 1.02 -4.34 -9.21
C LEU A 129 0.56 -3.41 -8.06
N PRO A 130 -0.67 -3.53 -7.50
CA PRO A 130 -1.06 -2.84 -6.27
C PRO A 130 -0.07 -2.98 -5.13
N VAL A 131 0.41 -4.20 -4.88
CA VAL A 131 1.37 -4.50 -3.81
C VAL A 131 2.68 -3.76 -4.07
N LEU A 132 3.18 -3.80 -5.31
CA LEU A 132 4.43 -3.16 -5.68
C LEU A 132 4.35 -1.62 -5.53
N ILE A 133 3.22 -1.01 -5.91
CA ILE A 133 2.97 0.43 -5.71
C ILE A 133 3.06 0.79 -4.23
N VAL A 134 2.33 0.08 -3.36
CA VAL A 134 2.33 0.36 -1.91
C VAL A 134 3.71 0.07 -1.29
N LEU A 135 4.36 -1.03 -1.70
CA LEU A 135 5.71 -1.40 -1.24
C LEU A 135 6.72 -0.31 -1.59
N SER A 136 6.69 0.22 -2.81
CA SER A 136 7.62 1.25 -3.28
C SER A 136 7.62 2.52 -2.43
N TYR A 137 6.48 2.83 -1.82
CA TYR A 137 6.32 4.03 -1.01
C TYR A 137 6.66 3.79 0.48
N TYR A 138 6.21 2.67 1.04
CA TYR A 138 6.37 2.41 2.49
C TYR A 138 7.67 1.72 2.85
N GLU A 139 8.26 0.95 1.94
CA GLU A 139 9.43 0.10 2.22
C GLU A 139 10.52 0.33 1.14
N PRO A 140 11.09 1.54 1.01
CA PRO A 140 11.96 1.90 -0.10
C PRO A 140 13.23 1.05 -0.21
N GLU A 141 13.80 0.62 0.92
CA GLU A 141 14.97 -0.26 0.95
C GLU A 141 14.63 -1.67 0.44
N GLN A 142 13.51 -2.23 0.90
CA GLN A 142 13.04 -3.54 0.44
C GLN A 142 12.61 -3.49 -1.03
N TRP A 143 12.02 -2.37 -1.47
CA TRP A 143 11.72 -2.11 -2.87
C TRP A 143 12.97 -2.09 -3.75
N TYR A 144 14.07 -1.49 -3.27
CA TYR A 144 15.35 -1.53 -3.98
C TYR A 144 15.85 -2.96 -4.19
N GLU A 145 15.77 -3.80 -3.15
CA GLU A 145 16.16 -5.21 -3.24
C GLU A 145 15.31 -6.01 -4.25
N VAL A 146 14.00 -5.71 -4.33
CA VAL A 146 13.10 -6.26 -5.35
C VAL A 146 13.53 -5.83 -6.75
N LYS A 147 13.75 -4.52 -6.97
CA LYS A 147 14.19 -3.99 -8.28
C LYS A 147 15.52 -4.59 -8.74
N CYS A 148 16.44 -4.85 -7.80
CA CYS A 148 17.72 -5.48 -8.09
C CYS A 148 17.64 -7.01 -8.23
N GLY A 149 16.46 -7.62 -8.06
CA GLY A 149 16.26 -9.06 -8.14
C GLY A 149 16.95 -9.87 -7.04
N ARG A 150 17.28 -9.23 -5.91
CA ARG A 150 18.04 -9.84 -4.80
C ARG A 150 17.12 -10.60 -3.84
N SER A 151 15.97 -10.02 -3.50
CA SER A 151 14.99 -10.62 -2.60
C SER A 151 13.58 -10.18 -2.96
N PHE A 152 12.62 -11.11 -2.87
CA PHE A 152 11.20 -10.85 -3.16
C PHE A 152 10.28 -11.15 -1.96
N SER A 153 10.84 -11.57 -0.82
CA SER A 153 10.06 -12.01 0.35
C SER A 153 9.16 -10.91 0.92
N CYS A 154 9.59 -9.65 0.85
CA CYS A 154 8.82 -8.49 1.30
C CYS A 154 7.52 -8.29 0.50
N VAL A 155 7.47 -8.77 -0.75
CA VAL A 155 6.28 -8.63 -1.61
C VAL A 155 5.13 -9.43 -1.02
N TYR A 156 5.33 -10.74 -0.75
CA TYR A 156 4.30 -11.55 -0.13
C TYR A 156 4.00 -11.11 1.31
N ASN A 157 5.03 -10.73 2.10
CA ASN A 157 4.82 -10.25 3.46
C ASN A 157 3.87 -9.04 3.52
N LEU A 158 3.99 -8.09 2.59
CA LEU A 158 3.05 -6.99 2.48
C LEU A 158 1.69 -7.47 1.95
N ALA A 159 1.70 -8.25 0.87
CA ALA A 159 0.50 -8.67 0.17
C ALA A 159 -0.44 -9.55 1.00
N SER A 160 0.09 -10.34 1.94
CA SER A 160 -0.69 -11.21 2.82
C SER A 160 -1.63 -10.45 3.77
N HIS A 161 -1.51 -9.13 3.85
CA HIS A 161 -2.45 -8.27 4.57
C HIS A 161 -3.68 -7.88 3.74
N SER A 162 -3.79 -8.38 2.51
CA SER A 162 -4.97 -8.21 1.66
C SER A 162 -5.65 -9.56 1.42
N GLU A 163 -6.91 -9.68 1.85
CA GLU A 163 -7.72 -10.88 1.62
C GLU A 163 -7.98 -11.06 0.12
N ARG A 164 -8.24 -9.96 -0.58
CA ARG A 164 -8.44 -9.96 -2.04
C ARG A 164 -7.21 -10.43 -2.80
N PHE A 165 -6.02 -10.05 -2.34
CA PHE A 165 -4.77 -10.56 -2.90
C PHE A 165 -4.63 -12.08 -2.71
N ILE A 166 -4.89 -12.57 -1.49
CA ILE A 166 -4.79 -14.02 -1.19
C ILE A 166 -5.77 -14.82 -2.04
N ASN A 167 -7.01 -14.36 -2.17
CA ASN A 167 -8.03 -15.04 -3.00
C ASN A 167 -7.62 -15.10 -4.48
N GLN A 168 -7.07 -14.02 -5.04
CA GLN A 168 -6.57 -13.99 -6.42
C GLN A 168 -5.33 -14.89 -6.58
N LEU A 169 -4.43 -14.89 -5.60
CA LEU A 169 -3.24 -15.73 -5.58
C LEU A 169 -3.61 -17.22 -5.57
N ASP A 170 -4.52 -17.60 -4.68
CA ASP A 170 -4.97 -18.98 -4.54
C ASP A 170 -5.65 -19.47 -5.82
N SER A 171 -6.52 -18.65 -6.40
CA SER A 171 -7.16 -18.93 -7.69
C SER A 171 -6.14 -19.09 -8.82
N SER A 172 -5.08 -18.28 -8.84
CA SER A 172 -4.00 -18.37 -9.84
C SER A 172 -3.16 -19.65 -9.67
N ILE A 173 -2.88 -20.04 -8.42
CA ILE A 173 -2.15 -21.27 -8.11
C ILE A 173 -2.95 -22.51 -8.50
N ILE A 174 -4.26 -22.52 -8.21
CA ILE A 174 -5.17 -23.63 -8.59
C ILE A 174 -5.21 -23.76 -10.10
N GLU A 175 -5.42 -22.64 -10.80
CA GLU A 175 -5.52 -22.60 -12.26
C GLU A 175 -4.25 -23.13 -12.94
N ILE A 176 -3.05 -22.74 -12.47
CA ILE A 176 -1.77 -23.16 -13.06
C ILE A 176 -1.46 -24.64 -12.81
N ASN A 177 -1.93 -25.21 -11.71
CA ASN A 177 -1.60 -26.58 -11.36
C ASN A 177 -2.49 -27.64 -12.04
N GLU A 178 -3.52 -27.23 -12.80
CA GLU A 178 -4.43 -28.11 -13.56
C GLU A 178 -4.95 -29.33 -12.77
N SER A 179 -4.96 -29.26 -11.43
CA SER A 179 -5.24 -30.41 -10.58
C SER A 179 -6.69 -30.40 -10.13
N THR A 180 -7.37 -31.46 -10.54
CA THR A 180 -8.67 -31.95 -10.09
C THR A 180 -8.75 -31.92 -8.57
N SER A 181 -9.75 -31.21 -8.04
CA SER A 181 -10.44 -31.51 -6.79
C SER A 181 -9.63 -32.24 -5.71
N ASP A 182 -8.85 -31.48 -4.96
CA ASP A 182 -8.90 -31.54 -3.50
C ASP A 182 -8.72 -30.11 -3.00
N GLU A 183 -9.71 -29.59 -2.27
CA GLU A 183 -9.64 -28.32 -1.53
C GLU A 183 -8.63 -28.42 -0.38
N SER A 184 -7.42 -28.92 -0.65
CA SER A 184 -6.32 -28.84 0.29
C SER A 184 -5.94 -27.36 0.42
N LEU A 185 -5.95 -26.87 1.67
CA LEU A 185 -5.53 -25.52 2.00
C LEU A 185 -4.15 -25.24 1.38
N ILE A 186 -4.09 -24.26 0.46
CA ILE A 186 -2.83 -23.87 -0.18
C ILE A 186 -1.87 -23.38 0.92
N SER A 187 -0.72 -24.05 1.02
CA SER A 187 0.26 -23.75 2.06
C SER A 187 0.86 -22.35 1.89
N GLU A 188 1.22 -21.70 3.00
CA GLU A 188 1.92 -20.40 2.97
C GLU A 188 3.24 -20.49 2.18
N LYS A 189 3.94 -21.63 2.26
CA LYS A 189 5.15 -21.88 1.48
C LYS A 189 4.87 -21.86 -0.03
N SER A 190 3.77 -22.46 -0.47
CA SER A 190 3.35 -22.45 -1.87
C SER A 190 3.02 -21.04 -2.36
N ARG A 191 2.27 -20.28 -1.55
CA ARG A 191 1.92 -18.88 -1.85
C ARG A 191 3.15 -17.99 -2.00
N ARG A 192 4.10 -18.10 -1.06
CA ARG A 192 5.39 -17.39 -1.10
C ARG A 192 6.17 -17.75 -2.37
N ALA A 193 6.35 -19.04 -2.63
CA ALA A 193 7.09 -19.51 -3.79
C ALA A 193 6.47 -19.03 -5.12
N PHE A 194 5.14 -18.98 -5.20
CA PHE A 194 4.45 -18.46 -6.38
C PHE A 194 4.74 -16.97 -6.60
N VAL A 195 4.57 -16.14 -5.56
CA VAL A 195 4.84 -14.69 -5.66
C VAL A 195 6.31 -14.44 -5.99
N GLU A 196 7.24 -15.15 -5.36
CA GLU A 196 8.67 -15.04 -5.66
C GLU A 196 8.99 -15.46 -7.11
N GLY A 197 8.35 -16.52 -7.62
CA GLY A 197 8.49 -16.96 -9.00
C GLY A 197 8.01 -15.92 -10.00
N VAL A 198 6.82 -15.34 -9.77
CA VAL A 198 6.28 -14.26 -10.62
C VAL A 198 7.19 -13.02 -10.56
N CYS A 199 7.65 -12.60 -9.37
CA CYS A 199 8.57 -11.48 -9.23
C CYS A 199 9.93 -11.75 -9.89
N ALA A 200 10.50 -12.96 -9.76
CA ALA A 200 11.74 -13.35 -10.43
C ALA A 200 11.57 -13.29 -11.95
N LEU A 201 10.43 -13.78 -12.45
CA LEU A 201 10.12 -13.72 -13.88
C LEU A 201 10.02 -12.27 -14.37
N ILE A 202 9.43 -11.36 -13.57
CA ILE A 202 9.43 -9.92 -13.86
C ILE A 202 10.87 -9.40 -13.83
N TYR A 203 11.50 -9.28 -12.67
CA TYR A 203 12.70 -8.47 -12.49
C TYR A 203 14.01 -9.10 -12.99
N ILE A 204 14.07 -10.43 -13.13
CA ILE A 204 15.29 -11.15 -13.55
C ILE A 204 15.17 -11.58 -15.03
N GLY A 205 13.96 -11.95 -15.48
CA GLY A 205 13.71 -12.30 -16.88
C GLY A 205 14.40 -13.58 -17.38
N LYS A 206 15.00 -14.37 -16.48
CA LYS A 206 15.65 -15.65 -16.82
C LYS A 206 14.64 -16.78 -16.72
N LEU A 207 14.20 -17.29 -17.86
CA LEU A 207 13.24 -18.40 -17.93
C LEU A 207 13.76 -19.69 -17.27
N ASN A 208 15.08 -19.88 -17.24
CA ASN A 208 15.75 -21.04 -16.63
C ASN A 208 16.01 -20.85 -15.12
N ASP A 209 15.47 -19.80 -14.49
CA ASP A 209 15.55 -19.66 -13.04
C ASP A 209 14.60 -20.70 -12.40
N PRO A 210 15.06 -21.54 -11.45
CA PRO A 210 14.21 -22.56 -10.82
C PRO A 210 12.92 -22.02 -10.20
N ARG A 211 12.92 -20.76 -9.75
CA ARG A 211 11.72 -20.09 -9.21
C ARG A 211 10.70 -19.78 -10.31
N VAL A 212 11.19 -19.51 -11.51
CA VAL A 212 10.39 -19.17 -12.69
C VAL A 212 9.82 -20.43 -13.35
N GLU A 213 10.61 -21.49 -13.45
CA GLU A 213 10.15 -22.78 -13.99
C GLU A 213 8.94 -23.33 -13.21
N ALA A 214 8.91 -23.13 -11.89
CA ALA A 214 7.81 -23.56 -11.04
C ALA A 214 6.47 -22.87 -11.34
N VAL A 215 6.49 -21.62 -11.82
CA VAL A 215 5.29 -20.82 -12.10
C VAL A 215 4.96 -20.71 -13.59
N ASN A 216 5.92 -20.98 -14.48
CA ASN A 216 5.77 -20.86 -15.93
C ASN A 216 5.72 -22.24 -16.60
N LYS A 217 4.77 -23.08 -16.19
CA LYS A 217 4.52 -24.43 -16.75
C LYS A 217 4.00 -24.35 -18.21
N GLY A 218 4.88 -24.02 -19.15
CA GLY A 218 4.71 -24.24 -20.59
C GLY A 218 3.78 -23.31 -21.37
N SER A 219 3.04 -22.39 -20.74
CA SER A 219 1.99 -21.61 -21.42
C SER A 219 2.30 -20.12 -21.69
N PHE A 220 3.53 -19.63 -21.48
CA PHE A 220 3.87 -18.20 -21.66
C PHE A 220 2.90 -17.24 -20.94
N LEU A 221 2.30 -17.67 -19.81
CA LEU A 221 1.16 -17.03 -19.14
C LEU A 221 1.37 -15.55 -18.83
N PHE A 222 2.61 -15.15 -18.62
CA PHE A 222 2.96 -13.80 -18.21
C PHE A 222 3.63 -12.98 -19.31
N ALA A 223 3.97 -13.58 -20.46
CA ALA A 223 4.81 -12.97 -21.51
C ALA A 223 4.27 -11.61 -22.01
N ASN A 224 2.95 -11.49 -22.15
CA ASN A 224 2.28 -10.25 -22.57
C ASN A 224 2.04 -9.26 -21.42
N THR A 225 2.17 -9.71 -20.17
CA THR A 225 1.94 -8.93 -18.96
C THR A 225 3.18 -8.11 -18.58
N PHE A 226 4.37 -8.55 -19.01
CA PHE A 226 5.65 -7.91 -18.69
C PHE A 226 5.81 -6.52 -19.29
N ALA A 227 5.53 -6.34 -20.58
CA ALA A 227 5.75 -5.05 -21.25
C ALA A 227 5.00 -3.92 -20.53
N ASP A 228 3.77 -4.17 -20.11
CA ASP A 228 2.89 -3.19 -19.47
C ASP A 228 3.29 -2.88 -18.02
N VAL A 229 3.62 -3.91 -17.23
CA VAL A 229 4.07 -3.73 -15.83
C VAL A 229 5.42 -3.03 -15.79
N PHE A 230 6.33 -3.38 -16.70
CA PHE A 230 7.64 -2.74 -16.83
C PHE A 230 7.55 -1.31 -17.32
N PHE A 231 6.73 -1.01 -18.34
CA PHE A 231 6.53 0.37 -18.79
C PHE A 231 6.01 1.23 -17.64
N THR A 232 5.07 0.70 -16.88
CA THR A 232 4.42 1.40 -15.76
C THR A 232 5.36 1.75 -14.61
N LEU A 233 6.32 0.86 -14.29
CA LEU A 233 7.25 1.05 -13.17
C LEU A 233 8.57 1.72 -13.57
N ARG A 234 8.93 1.79 -14.86
CA ARG A 234 10.14 2.49 -15.37
C ARG A 234 9.95 3.98 -15.65
N VAL A 235 8.72 4.53 -15.69
CA VAL A 235 8.52 6.00 -15.81
C VAL A 235 8.94 6.77 -14.53
N GLN A 236 9.69 6.13 -13.62
CA GLN A 236 10.07 6.67 -12.32
C GLN A 236 11.58 6.85 -12.12
N ASP A 237 12.39 6.73 -13.19
CA ASP A 237 13.78 7.19 -13.20
C ASP A 237 13.92 8.49 -14.00
#